data_AF-A0A934EWI1-F1
#
_entry.id   AF-A0A934EWI1-F1
#
_cell.length_a   1.000
_cell.length_b   1.000
_cell.length_c   1.000
_cell.angle_alpha   90.00
_cell.angle_beta   90.00
_cell.angle_gamma   90.00
#
_symmetry.space_group_name_H-M   'P 1'
#
loop_
_entity.id
_entity.type
_entity.pdbx_description
1 polymer ?
#
loop_
_entity_poly.entity_id
_entity_poly.type
_entity_poly.pdbx_seq_one_letter_code
_entity_poly.pdbx_strand_id
1 'polypeptide(L)'
;MDNQILRDTYGDVVTPDILYKPYRVNIKDDNINVVFRDHNLSDLIGFQYSQYMVDNAVSDFMNRINNLKKYNVNGKPLLVTIILDGENAWEYYPNSGVDFLRKLYEVISNDCELECVRICDYLEECPPEQTLQHICPGSWIGHNLATWIGHEEKNSAWDLVEDTRSFVKDQSLKTPHLNIDTIAKVWEEIFIAEGSDWFWWLGDDHFTPHKDEFDSLFRLHLKNVYKLFNVDTPRILDAPISRVDRKKPYSHPKRFLDIKLDGVVSNYFEWLDAGKYYVSKDMDTMHRTSVQPIQSVFFGFDIDNLFIRIDFDKDLLSQYMEKGKLVITFIQPQELQIHTSAFADKPLKFTIKNKDYKYEGKDFYSISFGKIMELSCAFAGLDFFTGIDVEFFIELVKDTETIQRMPLRTVFCFSVPSKDFERMMWQV
;
A
#
# COMPACT_ATOMS: atom_id res chain seq x y z
N MET A 1 22.76 24.50 -27.98
CA MET A 1 22.11 25.64 -27.31
C MET A 1 21.19 25.03 -26.29
N ASP A 2 21.49 25.25 -25.01
CA ASP A 2 20.78 24.62 -23.91
C ASP A 2 19.37 25.21 -23.83
N ASN A 3 18.35 24.42 -24.21
CA ASN A 3 16.94 24.75 -24.03
C ASN A 3 16.56 24.60 -22.54
N GLN A 4 17.20 25.37 -21.67
CA GLN A 4 16.88 25.40 -20.25
C GLN A 4 15.85 26.50 -19.97
N ILE A 5 14.83 26.16 -19.19
CA ILE A 5 13.90 27.13 -18.63
C ILE A 5 14.63 27.81 -17.48
N LEU A 6 14.99 29.07 -17.67
CA LEU A 6 15.66 29.87 -16.65
C LEU A 6 14.64 30.73 -15.90
N ARG A 7 14.88 30.94 -14.61
CA ARG A 7 14.10 31.82 -13.74
C ARG A 7 15.00 32.84 -13.04
N ASP A 8 14.44 34.01 -12.74
CA ASP A 8 15.13 35.02 -11.95
C ASP A 8 15.05 34.74 -10.43
N THR A 9 15.59 35.64 -9.61
CA THR A 9 15.57 35.52 -8.14
C THR A 9 14.17 35.57 -7.52
N TYR A 10 13.18 36.04 -8.26
CA TYR A 10 11.77 36.12 -7.84
C TYR A 10 10.94 34.94 -8.37
N GLY A 11 11.59 33.99 -9.05
CA GLY A 11 10.97 32.80 -9.63
C GLY A 11 10.29 33.04 -10.98
N ASP A 12 10.41 34.23 -11.57
CA ASP A 12 9.78 34.56 -12.85
C ASP A 12 10.60 34.01 -14.02
N VAL A 13 9.93 33.50 -15.06
CA VAL A 13 10.58 32.90 -16.23
C VAL A 13 11.26 33.97 -17.07
N VAL A 14 12.55 33.78 -17.36
CA VAL A 14 13.33 34.71 -18.22
C VAL A 14 13.47 34.22 -19.67
N THR A 15 13.03 32.99 -19.96
CA THR A 15 12.95 32.39 -21.30
C THR A 15 11.50 31.98 -21.63
N PRO A 16 10.55 32.93 -21.69
CA PRO A 16 9.12 32.65 -21.87
C PRO A 16 8.78 32.01 -23.22
N ASP A 17 9.62 32.22 -24.23
CA ASP A 17 9.53 31.60 -25.55
C ASP A 17 9.77 30.09 -25.53
N ILE A 18 10.32 29.55 -24.42
CA ILE A 18 10.46 28.11 -24.20
C ILE A 18 9.25 27.56 -23.45
N LEU A 19 8.79 28.21 -22.37
CA LEU A 19 7.73 27.64 -21.52
C LEU A 19 6.31 27.92 -22.04
N TYR A 20 6.01 29.14 -22.46
CA TYR A 20 4.64 29.60 -22.73
C TYR A 20 4.21 29.38 -24.18
N LYS A 21 4.44 28.17 -24.69
CA LYS A 21 4.00 27.73 -26.00
C LYS A 21 3.73 26.22 -26.01
N PRO A 22 2.90 25.74 -26.95
CA PRO A 22 2.66 24.32 -27.11
C PRO A 22 3.82 23.64 -27.85
N TYR A 23 3.98 22.36 -27.56
CA TYR A 23 4.89 21.44 -28.22
C TYR A 23 4.14 20.26 -28.79
N ARG A 24 4.72 19.63 -29.82
CA ARG A 24 4.28 18.33 -30.30
C ARG A 24 5.21 17.25 -29.75
N VAL A 25 4.67 16.14 -29.29
CA VAL A 25 5.42 14.95 -28.91
C VAL A 25 4.94 13.81 -29.78
N ASN A 26 5.88 13.07 -30.37
CA ASN A 26 5.57 11.91 -31.18
C ASN A 26 5.66 10.67 -30.30
N ILE A 27 4.56 9.93 -30.18
CA ILE A 27 4.51 8.65 -29.45
C ILE A 27 4.12 7.59 -30.46
N LYS A 28 5.10 6.76 -30.86
CA LYS A 28 4.93 5.80 -31.96
C LYS A 28 4.44 6.52 -33.23
N ASP A 29 3.26 6.16 -33.73
CA ASP A 29 2.64 6.74 -34.93
C ASP A 29 1.70 7.92 -34.61
N ASP A 30 1.48 8.21 -33.33
CA ASP A 30 0.58 9.27 -32.85
C ASP A 30 1.33 10.56 -32.52
N ASN A 31 0.65 11.69 -32.70
CA ASN A 31 1.14 13.02 -32.35
C ASN A 31 0.27 13.59 -31.22
N ILE A 32 0.90 13.99 -30.12
CA ILE A 32 0.21 14.58 -28.95
C ILE A 32 0.69 16.03 -28.78
N ASN A 33 -0.26 16.94 -28.59
CA ASN A 33 0.05 18.32 -28.22
C ASN A 33 0.25 18.40 -26.71
N VAL A 34 1.34 19.05 -26.28
CA VAL A 34 1.75 19.17 -24.88
C VAL A 34 1.97 20.64 -24.54
N VAL A 35 1.53 21.03 -23.35
CA VAL A 35 1.78 22.34 -22.75
C VAL A 35 2.40 22.12 -21.37
N PHE A 36 3.19 23.08 -20.89
CA PHE A 36 3.96 22.92 -19.66
C PHE A 36 3.55 23.94 -18.60
N ARG A 37 3.15 23.43 -17.43
CA ARG A 37 2.80 24.20 -16.23
C ARG A 37 3.86 25.25 -15.90
N ASP A 38 3.43 26.47 -15.59
CA ASP A 38 4.27 27.39 -14.83
C ASP A 38 4.19 27.06 -13.34
N HIS A 39 5.22 26.38 -12.86
CA HIS A 39 5.33 25.97 -11.47
C HIS A 39 5.18 27.16 -10.50
N ASN A 40 5.95 28.25 -10.68
CA ASN A 40 5.97 29.36 -9.72
C ASN A 40 4.63 30.09 -9.67
N LEU A 41 4.06 30.44 -10.83
CA LEU A 41 2.78 31.14 -10.89
C LEU A 41 1.63 30.29 -10.34
N SER A 42 1.66 28.98 -10.58
CA SER A 42 0.66 28.06 -10.05
C SER A 42 0.78 27.91 -8.53
N ASP A 43 1.99 27.81 -8.00
CA ASP A 43 2.24 27.66 -6.56
C ASP A 43 1.94 28.94 -5.77
N LEU A 44 2.08 30.13 -6.38
CA LEU A 44 1.67 31.39 -5.75
C LEU A 44 0.17 31.36 -5.41
N ILE A 45 -0.67 30.92 -6.35
CA ILE A 45 -2.11 30.74 -6.12
C ILE A 45 -2.37 29.55 -5.18
N GLY A 46 -1.66 28.44 -5.39
CA GLY A 46 -1.84 27.21 -4.62
C GLY A 46 -1.53 27.35 -3.14
N PHE A 47 -0.46 28.06 -2.77
CA PHE A 47 0.12 27.96 -1.43
C PHE A 47 0.43 29.29 -0.74
N GLN A 48 0.52 30.41 -1.47
CA GLN A 48 1.05 31.67 -0.90
C GLN A 48 -0.01 32.76 -0.77
N TYR A 49 -0.77 33.02 -1.83
CA TYR A 49 -1.70 34.14 -1.92
C TYR A 49 -2.91 34.03 -0.98
N SER A 50 -3.20 32.85 -0.42
CA SER A 50 -4.20 32.69 0.65
C SER A 50 -3.88 33.54 1.89
N GLN A 51 -2.61 33.89 2.11
CA GLN A 51 -2.15 34.72 3.22
C GLN A 51 -2.16 36.23 2.90
N TYR A 52 -2.46 36.61 1.66
CA TYR A 52 -2.38 38.00 1.19
C TYR A 52 -3.77 38.65 1.21
N MET A 53 -3.81 39.98 1.27
CA MET A 53 -5.03 40.70 0.90
C MET A 53 -5.30 40.50 -0.59
N VAL A 54 -6.58 40.28 -0.95
CA VAL A 54 -7.01 39.95 -2.32
C VAL A 54 -6.43 40.90 -3.36
N ASP A 55 -6.52 42.21 -3.14
CA ASP A 55 -6.00 43.21 -4.09
C ASP A 55 -4.48 43.12 -4.27
N ASN A 56 -3.73 42.81 -3.21
CA ASN A 56 -2.28 42.65 -3.29
C ASN A 56 -1.90 41.37 -4.05
N ALA A 57 -2.59 40.26 -3.79
CA ALA A 57 -2.36 39.00 -4.48
C ALA A 57 -2.64 39.13 -5.99
N VAL A 58 -3.78 39.72 -6.36
CA VAL A 58 -4.14 39.95 -7.76
C VAL A 58 -3.16 40.92 -8.41
N SER A 59 -2.79 42.01 -7.74
CA SER A 59 -1.81 42.97 -8.26
C SER A 59 -0.44 42.32 -8.52
N ASP A 60 0.08 41.53 -7.58
CA ASP A 60 1.36 40.81 -7.76
C ASP A 60 1.28 39.84 -8.94
N PHE A 61 0.23 39.02 -9.01
CA PHE A 61 0.04 38.07 -10.10
C PHE A 61 -0.03 38.77 -11.46
N MET A 62 -0.82 39.83 -11.58
CA MET A 62 -0.96 40.56 -12.84
C MET A 62 0.32 41.29 -13.23
N ASN A 63 1.09 41.81 -12.27
CA ASN A 63 2.40 42.40 -12.56
C ASN A 63 3.37 41.37 -13.15
N ARG A 64 3.38 40.14 -12.63
CA ARG A 64 4.19 39.03 -13.18
C ARG A 64 3.76 38.66 -14.60
N ILE A 65 2.45 38.53 -14.85
CA ILE A 65 1.92 38.26 -16.19
C ILE A 65 2.28 39.40 -17.16
N ASN A 66 2.08 40.66 -16.76
CA ASN A 66 2.41 41.81 -17.59
C ASN A 66 3.91 41.92 -17.89
N ASN A 67 4.77 41.50 -16.96
CA ASN A 67 6.21 41.41 -17.20
C ASN A 67 6.59 40.42 -18.30
N LEU A 68 5.74 39.43 -18.63
CA LEU A 68 5.98 38.51 -19.73
C LEU A 68 5.79 39.17 -21.10
N LYS A 69 4.95 40.20 -21.20
CA LYS A 69 4.64 40.91 -22.46
C LYS A 69 5.91 41.44 -23.13
N LYS A 70 6.91 41.90 -22.36
CA LYS A 70 8.18 42.43 -22.89
C LYS A 70 8.99 41.40 -23.70
N TYR A 71 8.71 40.11 -23.50
CA TYR A 71 9.39 39.03 -24.20
C TYR A 71 8.57 38.48 -25.37
N ASN A 72 7.35 38.97 -25.60
CA ASN A 72 6.55 38.58 -26.75
C ASN A 72 6.99 39.33 -28.03
N VAL A 73 8.21 39.05 -28.50
CA VAL A 73 8.83 39.71 -29.65
C VAL A 73 8.32 39.22 -31.01
N ASN A 74 7.70 38.04 -31.07
CA ASN A 74 7.30 37.39 -32.33
C ASN A 74 5.83 37.66 -32.71
N GLY A 75 5.09 38.43 -31.91
CA GLY A 75 3.70 38.78 -32.17
C GLY A 75 2.70 37.63 -32.03
N LYS A 76 3.14 36.45 -31.57
CA LYS A 76 2.25 35.32 -31.28
C LYS A 76 1.79 35.38 -29.82
N PRO A 77 0.51 35.15 -29.51
CA PRO A 77 0.06 35.12 -28.12
C PRO A 77 0.83 34.06 -27.31
N LEU A 78 1.34 34.44 -26.14
CA LEU A 78 1.97 33.49 -25.20
C LEU A 78 0.87 32.70 -24.46
N LEU A 79 1.05 31.40 -24.31
CA LEU A 79 0.14 30.55 -23.52
C LEU A 79 0.67 30.34 -22.10
N VAL A 80 0.18 31.13 -21.15
CA VAL A 80 0.54 30.96 -19.72
C VAL A 80 -0.36 29.92 -19.09
N THR A 81 0.16 28.71 -18.86
CA THR A 81 -0.63 27.62 -18.26
C THR A 81 -0.45 27.54 -16.75
N ILE A 82 -1.55 27.80 -16.04
CA ILE A 82 -1.64 27.71 -14.59
C ILE A 82 -2.41 26.43 -14.25
N ILE A 83 -1.74 25.48 -13.59
CA ILE A 83 -2.30 24.16 -13.28
C ILE A 83 -2.06 23.91 -11.80
N LEU A 84 -3.11 23.69 -11.02
CA LEU A 84 -3.03 23.50 -9.58
C LEU A 84 -4.21 22.68 -9.09
N ASP A 85 -4.02 22.02 -7.95
CA ASP A 85 -5.08 21.31 -7.25
C ASP A 85 -5.97 22.27 -6.47
N GLY A 86 -7.28 22.02 -6.52
CA GLY A 86 -8.26 22.87 -5.87
C GLY A 86 -8.21 22.78 -4.36
N GLU A 87 -7.91 21.60 -3.81
CA GLU A 87 -7.82 21.36 -2.37
C GLU A 87 -6.67 22.13 -1.71
N ASN A 88 -5.57 22.33 -2.44
CA ASN A 88 -4.42 23.06 -1.93
C ASN A 88 -4.70 24.56 -1.75
N ALA A 89 -5.56 25.13 -2.60
CA ALA A 89 -5.84 26.55 -2.61
C ALA A 89 -7.10 26.91 -1.81
N TRP A 90 -8.27 26.43 -2.25
CA TRP A 90 -9.52 27.13 -1.99
C TRP A 90 -9.99 27.04 -0.54
N GLU A 91 -9.62 26.01 0.20
CA GLU A 91 -9.97 25.88 1.62
C GLU A 91 -9.27 26.92 2.52
N TYR A 92 -8.12 27.44 2.07
CA TYR A 92 -7.31 28.38 2.84
C TYR A 92 -7.61 29.85 2.56
N TYR A 93 -8.28 30.15 1.43
CA TYR A 93 -8.67 31.51 1.11
C TYR A 93 -9.93 31.93 1.86
N PRO A 94 -10.06 33.20 2.25
CA PRO A 94 -11.33 33.77 2.69
C PRO A 94 -12.43 33.53 1.64
N ASN A 95 -13.62 33.17 2.11
CA ASN A 95 -14.79 32.90 1.25
C ASN A 95 -14.48 31.87 0.13
N SER A 96 -13.66 30.86 0.46
CA SER A 96 -13.29 29.76 -0.43
C SER A 96 -12.70 30.21 -1.78
N GLY A 97 -11.94 31.33 -1.77
CA GLY A 97 -11.28 31.86 -2.96
C GLY A 97 -12.17 32.65 -3.92
N VAL A 98 -13.49 32.77 -3.64
CA VAL A 98 -14.44 33.45 -4.52
C VAL A 98 -14.05 34.90 -4.78
N ASP A 99 -13.63 35.63 -3.75
CA ASP A 99 -13.28 37.04 -3.87
C ASP A 99 -11.99 37.22 -4.71
N PHE A 100 -11.00 36.36 -4.49
CA PHE A 100 -9.77 36.34 -5.28
C PHE A 100 -10.04 36.02 -6.75
N LEU A 101 -10.78 34.94 -7.04
CA LEU A 101 -11.09 34.52 -8.41
C LEU A 101 -11.90 35.59 -9.15
N ARG A 102 -12.95 36.14 -8.51
CA ARG A 102 -13.75 37.21 -9.11
C ARG A 102 -12.89 38.41 -9.45
N LYS A 103 -12.02 38.83 -8.53
CA LYS A 103 -11.15 39.99 -8.76
C LYS A 103 -10.13 39.72 -9.86
N LEU A 104 -9.50 38.55 -9.85
CA LEU A 104 -8.54 38.14 -10.87
C LEU A 104 -9.18 38.12 -12.27
N TYR A 105 -10.33 37.45 -12.41
CA TYR A 105 -11.05 37.38 -13.68
C TYR A 105 -11.60 38.73 -14.13
N GLU A 106 -12.04 39.61 -13.20
CA GLU A 106 -12.43 40.99 -13.52
C GLU A 106 -11.26 41.77 -14.11
N VAL A 107 -10.07 41.69 -13.50
CA VAL A 107 -8.89 42.41 -14.00
C VAL A 107 -8.45 41.86 -15.35
N ILE A 108 -8.42 40.54 -15.54
CA ILE A 108 -8.07 39.93 -16.83
C ILE A 108 -9.08 40.31 -17.93
N SER A 109 -10.37 40.24 -17.63
CA SER A 109 -11.42 40.53 -18.63
C SER A 109 -11.46 42.00 -19.07
N ASN A 110 -10.88 42.91 -18.29
CA ASN A 110 -10.78 44.33 -18.60
C ASN A 110 -9.43 44.71 -19.26
N ASP A 111 -8.48 43.78 -19.38
CA ASP A 111 -7.20 43.99 -20.07
C ASP A 111 -7.32 43.56 -21.53
N CYS A 112 -7.07 44.46 -22.48
CA CYS A 112 -7.22 44.19 -23.91
C CYS A 112 -6.10 43.33 -24.52
N GLU A 113 -5.03 43.07 -23.77
CA GLU A 113 -3.89 42.26 -24.21
C GLU A 113 -3.86 40.86 -23.54
N LEU A 114 -4.84 40.55 -22.69
CA LEU A 114 -4.94 39.27 -21.99
C LEU A 114 -6.28 38.61 -22.28
N GLU A 115 -6.26 37.29 -22.34
CA GLU A 115 -7.46 36.50 -22.59
C GLU A 115 -7.40 35.17 -21.84
N CYS A 116 -8.49 34.81 -21.17
CA CYS A 116 -8.67 33.47 -20.64
C CYS A 116 -9.24 32.57 -21.74
N VAL A 117 -8.43 31.64 -22.22
CA VAL A 117 -8.78 30.74 -23.35
C VAL A 117 -8.84 29.28 -22.92
N ARG A 118 -9.64 28.47 -23.63
CA ARG A 118 -9.50 27.02 -23.54
C ARG A 118 -8.26 26.60 -24.31
N ILE A 119 -7.52 25.61 -23.80
CA ILE A 119 -6.31 25.10 -24.46
C ILE A 119 -6.62 24.61 -25.88
N CYS A 120 -7.79 23.99 -26.11
CA CYS A 120 -8.18 23.55 -27.46
C CYS A 120 -8.30 24.72 -28.44
N ASP A 121 -8.93 25.81 -28.04
CA ASP A 121 -9.17 26.98 -28.89
C ASP A 121 -7.83 27.65 -29.24
N TYR A 122 -6.95 27.80 -28.25
CA TYR A 122 -5.58 28.29 -28.48
C TYR A 122 -4.80 27.41 -29.46
N LEU A 123 -4.90 26.08 -29.33
CA LEU A 123 -4.16 25.14 -30.19
C LEU A 123 -4.65 25.12 -31.64
N GLU A 124 -5.91 25.48 -31.89
CA GLU A 124 -6.45 25.63 -33.25
C GLU A 124 -5.85 26.85 -33.96
N GLU A 125 -5.68 27.96 -33.24
CA GLU A 125 -5.12 29.21 -33.78
C GLU A 125 -3.59 29.21 -33.80
N CYS A 126 -2.97 28.65 -32.77
CA CYS A 126 -1.53 28.62 -32.53
C CYS A 126 -1.04 27.17 -32.34
N PRO A 127 -1.05 26.33 -33.40
CA PRO A 127 -0.61 24.94 -33.30
C PRO A 127 0.89 24.84 -32.99
N PRO A 128 1.36 23.74 -32.36
CA PRO A 128 2.76 23.57 -32.02
C PRO A 128 3.65 23.49 -33.26
N GLU A 129 4.65 24.36 -33.32
CA GLU A 129 5.64 24.40 -34.39
C GLU A 129 6.87 23.54 -34.11
N GLN A 130 7.10 23.23 -32.83
CA GLN A 130 8.26 22.46 -32.39
C GLN A 130 7.85 21.08 -31.93
N THR A 131 8.62 20.08 -32.37
CA THR A 131 8.47 18.69 -31.95
C THR A 131 9.56 18.33 -30.94
N LEU A 132 9.14 17.96 -29.74
CA LEU A 132 10.00 17.35 -28.74
C LEU A 132 10.23 15.88 -29.10
N GLN A 133 11.49 15.50 -29.21
CA GLN A 133 11.88 14.11 -29.50
C GLN A 133 11.72 13.20 -28.28
N HIS A 134 11.75 13.79 -27.08
CA HIS A 134 11.72 13.06 -25.83
C HIS A 134 11.16 13.94 -24.70
N ILE A 135 10.42 13.33 -23.78
CA ILE A 135 10.07 13.89 -22.48
C ILE A 135 10.64 12.94 -21.43
N CYS A 136 11.43 13.49 -20.51
CA CYS A 136 11.98 12.72 -19.40
C CYS A 136 10.84 12.23 -18.49
N PRO A 137 10.84 10.94 -18.07
CA PRO A 137 9.89 10.46 -17.08
C PRO A 137 10.02 11.26 -15.77
N GLY A 138 8.90 11.69 -15.23
CA GLY A 138 8.85 12.43 -13.99
C GLY A 138 7.43 12.90 -13.69
N SER A 139 7.29 13.55 -12.55
CA SER A 139 6.05 14.20 -12.16
C SER A 139 6.29 15.67 -11.84
N TRP A 140 5.20 16.39 -11.59
CA TRP A 140 5.27 17.75 -11.07
C TRP A 140 5.81 17.85 -9.64
N ILE A 141 5.99 16.73 -8.93
CA ILE A 141 6.59 16.65 -7.60
C ILE A 141 8.02 16.14 -7.76
N GLY A 142 9.00 16.98 -7.40
CA GLY A 142 10.41 16.60 -7.37
C GLY A 142 11.02 16.13 -8.70
N HIS A 143 10.32 16.30 -9.83
CA HIS A 143 10.73 15.85 -11.16
C HIS A 143 11.04 14.34 -11.26
N ASN A 144 10.39 13.53 -10.43
CA ASN A 144 10.59 12.09 -10.38
C ASN A 144 9.28 11.36 -10.02
N LEU A 145 9.35 10.03 -9.87
CA LEU A 145 8.20 9.17 -9.56
C LEU A 145 8.24 8.60 -8.14
N ALA A 146 9.19 9.03 -7.29
CA ALA A 146 9.42 8.45 -5.96
C ALA A 146 8.18 8.49 -5.05
N THR A 147 7.31 9.48 -5.27
CA THR A 147 6.01 9.57 -4.61
C THR A 147 5.12 8.34 -4.81
N TRP A 148 5.26 7.59 -5.91
CA TRP A 148 4.41 6.42 -6.20
C TRP A 148 5.18 5.11 -6.41
N ILE A 149 6.52 5.12 -6.51
CA ILE A 149 7.33 3.90 -6.68
C ILE A 149 8.71 4.05 -6.02
N GLY A 150 9.30 2.94 -5.57
CA GLY A 150 10.67 2.89 -5.04
C GLY A 150 10.74 2.48 -3.57
N HIS A 151 9.78 2.92 -2.75
CA HIS A 151 9.64 2.46 -1.36
C HIS A 151 9.16 1.00 -1.33
N GLU A 152 9.62 0.21 -0.36
CA GLU A 152 9.30 -1.23 -0.24
C GLU A 152 7.79 -1.51 -0.24
N GLU A 153 7.03 -0.76 0.58
CA GLU A 153 5.56 -0.84 0.63
C GLU A 153 4.91 -0.55 -0.75
N LYS A 154 5.40 0.45 -1.49
CA LYS A 154 4.87 0.83 -2.80
C LYS A 154 5.17 -0.23 -3.86
N ASN A 155 6.40 -0.76 -3.84
CA ASN A 155 6.80 -1.83 -4.76
C ASN A 155 5.97 -3.10 -4.48
N SER A 156 5.79 -3.47 -3.21
CA SER A 156 4.96 -4.60 -2.82
C SER A 156 3.50 -4.43 -3.30
N ALA A 157 2.95 -3.22 -3.20
CA ALA A 157 1.61 -2.93 -3.73
C ALA A 157 1.56 -3.08 -5.26
N TRP A 158 2.56 -2.58 -6.00
CA TRP A 158 2.65 -2.76 -7.46
C TRP A 158 2.77 -4.23 -7.88
N ASP A 159 3.56 -5.02 -7.15
CA ASP A 159 3.68 -6.46 -7.38
C ASP A 159 2.32 -7.16 -7.22
N LEU A 160 1.55 -6.79 -6.19
CA LEU A 160 0.20 -7.33 -5.97
C LEU A 160 -0.79 -6.95 -7.08
N VAL A 161 -0.70 -5.72 -7.62
CA VAL A 161 -1.49 -5.31 -8.78
C VAL A 161 -1.11 -6.13 -10.00
N GLU A 162 0.17 -6.29 -10.29
CA GLU A 162 0.64 -7.06 -11.46
C GLU A 162 0.27 -8.54 -11.36
N ASP A 163 0.46 -9.18 -10.20
CA ASP A 163 0.05 -10.56 -9.95
C ASP A 163 -1.45 -10.75 -10.22
N THR A 164 -2.28 -9.83 -9.71
CA THR A 164 -3.73 -9.87 -9.88
C THR A 164 -4.13 -9.61 -11.33
N ARG A 165 -3.48 -8.65 -12.01
CA ARG A 165 -3.72 -8.33 -13.42
C ARG A 165 -3.32 -9.48 -14.34
N SER A 166 -2.19 -10.12 -14.06
CA SER A 166 -1.72 -11.31 -14.79
C SER A 166 -2.65 -12.50 -14.59
N PHE A 167 -3.16 -12.71 -13.37
CA PHE A 167 -4.22 -13.68 -13.12
C PHE A 167 -5.47 -13.44 -14.00
N VAL A 168 -5.95 -12.19 -14.11
CA VAL A 168 -7.12 -11.85 -14.96
C VAL A 168 -6.88 -12.19 -16.42
N LYS A 169 -5.69 -11.85 -16.95
CA LYS A 169 -5.31 -12.16 -18.33
C LYS A 169 -5.31 -13.67 -18.58
N ASP A 170 -4.69 -14.43 -17.69
CA ASP A 170 -4.61 -15.89 -17.80
C ASP A 170 -5.98 -16.56 -17.72
N GLN A 171 -6.84 -16.11 -16.81
CA GLN A 171 -8.20 -16.67 -16.69
C GLN A 171 -9.08 -16.35 -17.88
N SER A 172 -8.92 -15.14 -18.45
CA SER A 172 -9.65 -14.71 -19.64
C SER A 172 -9.30 -15.56 -20.87
N LEU A 173 -8.05 -16.05 -20.97
CA LEU A 173 -7.64 -17.00 -22.01
C LEU A 173 -8.21 -18.42 -21.78
N LYS A 174 -8.35 -18.85 -20.53
CA LYS A 174 -8.81 -20.20 -20.16
C LYS A 174 -10.33 -20.34 -20.18
N THR A 175 -11.08 -19.26 -19.96
CA THR A 175 -12.53 -19.29 -19.82
C THR A 175 -13.21 -18.37 -20.85
N PRO A 176 -13.30 -18.79 -22.12
CA PRO A 176 -13.84 -17.96 -23.21
C PRO A 176 -15.35 -17.65 -23.12
N HIS A 177 -16.05 -18.19 -22.11
CA HIS A 177 -17.49 -18.02 -21.89
C HIS A 177 -17.83 -17.20 -20.63
N LEU A 178 -16.87 -16.49 -20.04
CA LEU A 178 -17.17 -15.55 -18.97
C LEU A 178 -18.13 -14.46 -19.45
N ASN A 179 -19.11 -14.14 -18.62
CA ASN A 179 -20.05 -13.07 -18.89
C ASN A 179 -19.29 -11.74 -19.02
N ILE A 180 -19.56 -10.99 -20.10
CA ILE A 180 -18.96 -9.68 -20.39
C ILE A 180 -19.12 -8.72 -19.20
N ASP A 181 -20.27 -8.75 -18.53
CA ASP A 181 -20.52 -7.90 -17.35
C ASP A 181 -19.60 -8.26 -16.17
N THR A 182 -19.21 -9.53 -16.04
CA THR A 182 -18.28 -9.97 -15.00
C THR A 182 -16.87 -9.52 -15.33
N ILE A 183 -16.46 -9.61 -16.60
CA ILE A 183 -15.15 -9.12 -17.06
C ILE A 183 -15.03 -7.61 -16.85
N ALA A 184 -16.09 -6.84 -17.17
CA ALA A 184 -16.11 -5.40 -16.95
C ALA A 184 -15.90 -5.05 -15.46
N LYS A 185 -16.61 -5.71 -14.55
CA LYS A 185 -16.45 -5.51 -13.10
C LYS A 185 -15.07 -5.92 -12.59
N VAL A 186 -14.50 -7.00 -13.12
CA VAL A 186 -13.14 -7.42 -12.79
C VAL A 186 -12.14 -6.33 -13.15
N TRP A 187 -12.23 -5.77 -14.35
CA TRP A 187 -11.34 -4.70 -14.78
C TRP A 187 -11.60 -3.39 -14.03
N GLU A 188 -12.85 -3.10 -13.66
CA GLU A 188 -13.18 -1.98 -12.78
C GLU A 188 -12.46 -2.08 -11.42
N GLU A 189 -12.46 -3.25 -10.78
CA GLU A 189 -11.72 -3.48 -9.53
C GLU A 189 -10.19 -3.29 -9.71
N ILE A 190 -9.63 -3.72 -10.85
CA ILE A 190 -8.22 -3.48 -11.19
C ILE A 190 -7.96 -1.98 -11.37
N PHE A 191 -8.79 -1.26 -12.12
CA PHE A 191 -8.61 0.18 -12.36
C PHE A 191 -8.75 0.99 -11.09
N ILE A 192 -9.63 0.57 -10.17
CA ILE A 192 -9.69 1.17 -8.84
C ILE A 192 -8.36 0.95 -8.10
N ALA A 193 -7.83 -0.28 -8.09
CA ALA A 193 -6.55 -0.59 -7.45
C ALA A 193 -5.33 0.09 -8.11
N GLU A 194 -5.40 0.43 -9.40
CA GLU A 194 -4.37 1.19 -10.12
C GLU A 194 -4.40 2.71 -9.80
N GLY A 195 -5.35 3.18 -8.98
CA GLY A 195 -5.42 4.56 -8.53
C GLY A 195 -4.17 5.01 -7.77
N SER A 196 -3.60 6.15 -8.15
CA SER A 196 -2.35 6.66 -7.56
C SER A 196 -2.46 7.03 -6.08
N ASP A 197 -3.67 7.34 -5.60
CA ASP A 197 -3.95 7.68 -4.21
C ASP A 197 -3.54 6.58 -3.23
N TRP A 198 -3.68 5.30 -3.60
CA TRP A 198 -3.23 4.19 -2.74
C TRP A 198 -1.74 4.29 -2.44
N PHE A 199 -0.95 4.60 -3.47
CA PHE A 199 0.52 4.68 -3.40
C PHE A 199 1.01 5.97 -2.74
N TRP A 200 0.19 7.03 -2.76
CA TRP A 200 0.48 8.28 -2.04
C TRP A 200 0.60 8.06 -0.53
N TRP A 201 -0.25 7.19 0.03
CA TRP A 201 -0.32 6.90 1.48
C TRP A 201 0.60 5.76 1.93
N LEU A 202 1.19 5.00 1.00
CA LEU A 202 2.15 3.94 1.31
C LEU A 202 3.56 4.51 1.47
N GLY A 203 4.35 3.91 2.36
CA GLY A 203 5.68 4.39 2.74
C GLY A 203 5.66 5.43 3.85
N ASP A 204 6.74 6.19 3.94
CA ASP A 204 7.04 7.16 5.01
C ASP A 204 6.98 8.63 4.54
N ASP A 205 6.65 8.88 3.26
CA ASP A 205 6.58 10.22 2.67
C ASP A 205 5.39 11.04 3.19
N HIS A 206 4.24 10.40 3.42
CA HIS A 206 2.99 11.05 3.81
C HIS A 206 2.31 10.35 4.98
N PHE A 207 1.77 11.15 5.90
CA PHE A 207 1.06 10.64 7.06
C PHE A 207 -0.46 10.73 6.87
N THR A 208 -1.15 9.68 7.25
CA THR A 208 -2.60 9.68 7.45
C THR A 208 -2.96 8.81 8.65
N PRO A 209 -3.90 9.23 9.51
CA PRO A 209 -4.39 8.36 10.58
C PRO A 209 -5.17 7.15 10.04
N HIS A 210 -5.53 7.16 8.74
CA HIS A 210 -6.36 6.14 8.09
C HIS A 210 -5.58 5.13 7.25
N LYS A 211 -4.26 5.00 7.47
CA LYS A 211 -3.37 4.17 6.63
C LYS A 211 -3.83 2.70 6.61
N ASP A 212 -4.38 2.23 7.73
CA ASP A 212 -4.92 0.87 7.87
C ASP A 212 -6.18 0.66 7.02
N GLU A 213 -7.09 1.63 6.99
CA GLU A 213 -8.29 1.58 6.15
C GLU A 213 -7.92 1.64 4.66
N PHE A 214 -7.00 2.53 4.26
CA PHE A 214 -6.54 2.62 2.88
C PHE A 214 -5.90 1.31 2.40
N ASP A 215 -4.97 0.73 3.16
CA ASP A 215 -4.36 -0.56 2.85
C ASP A 215 -5.40 -1.70 2.77
N SER A 216 -6.36 -1.73 3.71
CA SER A 216 -7.41 -2.74 3.71
C SER A 216 -8.36 -2.62 2.51
N LEU A 217 -8.73 -1.40 2.12
CA LEU A 217 -9.59 -1.14 0.96
C LEU A 217 -8.86 -1.48 -0.34
N PHE A 218 -7.61 -1.06 -0.49
CA PHE A 218 -6.76 -1.43 -1.63
C PHE A 218 -6.71 -2.96 -1.82
N ARG A 219 -6.38 -3.70 -0.76
CA ARG A 219 -6.33 -5.17 -0.82
C ARG A 219 -7.71 -5.81 -1.03
N LEU A 220 -8.79 -5.16 -0.58
CA LEU A 220 -10.16 -5.63 -0.83
C LEU A 220 -10.50 -5.58 -2.32
N HIS A 221 -10.12 -4.52 -3.04
CA HIS A 221 -10.30 -4.43 -4.49
C HIS A 221 -9.58 -5.57 -5.22
N LEU A 222 -8.32 -5.83 -4.85
CA LEU A 222 -7.57 -6.98 -5.39
C LEU A 222 -8.24 -8.32 -5.06
N LYS A 223 -8.75 -8.51 -3.83
CA LYS A 223 -9.50 -9.73 -3.45
C LYS A 223 -10.80 -9.88 -4.22
N ASN A 224 -11.50 -8.80 -4.51
CA ASN A 224 -12.77 -8.83 -5.24
C ASN A 224 -12.57 -9.39 -6.66
N VAL A 225 -11.42 -9.13 -7.29
CA VAL A 225 -11.06 -9.75 -8.57
C VAL A 225 -11.16 -11.28 -8.49
N TYR A 226 -10.46 -11.91 -7.54
CA TYR A 226 -10.49 -13.37 -7.38
C TYR A 226 -11.90 -13.89 -7.03
N LYS A 227 -12.64 -13.18 -6.17
CA LYS A 227 -14.02 -13.52 -5.82
C LYS A 227 -14.96 -13.50 -7.02
N LEU A 228 -14.81 -12.54 -7.94
CA LEU A 228 -15.61 -12.45 -9.16
C LEU A 228 -15.37 -13.64 -10.10
N PHE A 229 -14.19 -14.25 -10.05
CA PHE A 229 -13.90 -15.53 -10.73
C PHE A 229 -14.33 -16.77 -9.94
N ASN A 230 -14.92 -16.61 -8.75
CA ASN A 230 -15.24 -17.69 -7.81
C ASN A 230 -14.04 -18.58 -7.47
N VAL A 231 -12.85 -17.98 -7.33
CA VAL A 231 -11.65 -18.70 -6.88
C VAL A 231 -11.20 -18.19 -5.51
N ASP A 232 -10.43 -19.02 -4.81
CA ASP A 232 -9.82 -18.64 -3.54
C ASP A 232 -8.88 -17.44 -3.72
N THR A 233 -8.97 -16.47 -2.81
CA THR A 233 -8.07 -15.30 -2.79
C THR A 233 -6.67 -15.70 -2.32
N PRO A 234 -5.60 -15.25 -2.98
CA PRO A 234 -4.23 -15.42 -2.47
C PRO A 234 -4.08 -14.86 -1.06
N ARG A 235 -3.44 -15.61 -0.17
CA ARG A 235 -3.36 -15.24 1.25
C ARG A 235 -2.39 -14.11 1.53
N ILE A 236 -1.49 -13.81 0.61
CA ILE A 236 -0.68 -12.59 0.66
C ILE A 236 -1.56 -11.32 0.80
N LEU A 237 -2.75 -11.30 0.18
CA LEU A 237 -3.69 -10.17 0.29
C LEU A 237 -4.35 -10.06 1.68
N ASP A 238 -4.19 -11.08 2.52
CA ASP A 238 -4.62 -11.04 3.91
C ASP A 238 -3.59 -10.33 4.81
N ALA A 239 -2.33 -10.19 4.41
CA ALA A 239 -1.36 -9.36 5.13
C ALA A 239 -1.51 -7.88 4.77
N PRO A 240 -1.36 -6.98 5.75
CA PRO A 240 -1.23 -5.55 5.47
C PRO A 240 0.08 -5.28 4.73
N ILE A 241 0.05 -4.33 3.79
CA ILE A 241 1.26 -3.85 3.09
C ILE A 241 2.01 -2.85 3.96
N SER A 242 1.28 -2.03 4.72
CA SER A 242 1.85 -1.03 5.64
C SER A 242 2.57 -1.70 6.82
N ARG A 243 3.86 -1.40 6.99
CA ARG A 243 4.78 -2.01 7.97
C ARG A 243 5.29 -1.02 9.03
N VAL A 244 5.40 0.26 8.69
CA VAL A 244 6.33 1.17 9.39
C VAL A 244 5.85 1.68 10.76
N ASP A 245 4.55 1.82 11.02
CA ASP A 245 4.08 2.55 12.22
C ASP A 245 3.46 1.72 13.34
N ARG A 246 3.48 0.38 13.23
CA ARG A 246 2.80 -0.45 14.22
C ARG A 246 3.77 -0.91 15.31
N LYS A 247 3.54 -0.42 16.53
CA LYS A 247 4.02 -1.09 17.73
C LYS A 247 3.45 -2.51 17.71
N LYS A 248 4.32 -3.49 17.40
CA LYS A 248 3.92 -4.90 17.29
C LYS A 248 3.17 -5.30 18.58
N PRO A 249 1.97 -5.90 18.50
CA PRO A 249 1.18 -6.29 19.67
C PRO A 249 1.77 -7.53 20.38
N TYR A 250 3.00 -7.90 20.01
CA TYR A 250 3.72 -9.06 20.50
C TYR A 250 5.20 -8.73 20.76
N SER A 251 5.83 -9.51 21.65
CA SER A 251 7.28 -9.51 21.82
C SER A 251 7.94 -10.54 20.90
N HIS A 252 9.25 -10.38 20.67
CA HIS A 252 10.06 -11.36 19.96
C HIS A 252 10.68 -12.40 20.89
N PRO A 253 11.02 -13.60 20.38
CA PRO A 253 11.82 -14.58 21.09
C PRO A 253 13.18 -13.99 21.48
N LYS A 254 13.68 -14.31 22.67
CA LYS A 254 14.96 -13.79 23.18
C LYS A 254 16.07 -14.85 23.25
N ARG A 255 15.70 -16.11 23.32
CA ARG A 255 16.59 -17.27 23.47
C ARG A 255 16.03 -18.47 22.72
N PHE A 256 16.87 -19.48 22.53
CA PHE A 256 16.40 -20.77 22.05
C PHE A 256 15.48 -21.42 23.08
N LEU A 257 14.41 -22.04 22.59
CA LEU A 257 13.44 -22.73 23.43
C LEU A 257 13.77 -24.23 23.51
N ASP A 258 13.62 -24.81 24.69
CA ASP A 258 13.66 -26.25 24.92
C ASP A 258 12.25 -26.69 25.30
N ILE A 259 11.46 -27.09 24.29
CA ILE A 259 10.03 -27.36 24.44
C ILE A 259 9.78 -28.86 24.41
N LYS A 260 9.09 -29.34 25.44
CA LYS A 260 8.47 -30.66 25.43
C LYS A 260 7.01 -30.55 25.01
N LEU A 261 6.68 -31.04 23.81
CA LEU A 261 5.31 -31.01 23.28
C LEU A 261 4.42 -32.03 23.99
N ASP A 262 3.81 -31.65 25.11
CA ASP A 262 2.89 -32.51 25.87
C ASP A 262 1.49 -31.91 26.02
N GLY A 263 1.25 -30.71 25.48
CA GLY A 263 -0.07 -30.07 25.44
C GLY A 263 -0.48 -29.47 26.80
N VAL A 264 0.46 -29.36 27.73
CA VAL A 264 0.30 -28.66 29.01
C VAL A 264 1.52 -27.78 29.27
N VAL A 265 1.35 -26.73 30.07
CA VAL A 265 2.53 -25.99 30.55
C VAL A 265 3.16 -26.81 31.66
N SER A 266 4.05 -27.73 31.29
CA SER A 266 4.69 -28.66 32.21
C SER A 266 5.72 -27.94 33.07
N ASN A 267 6.43 -26.98 32.46
CA ASN A 267 7.44 -26.17 33.12
C ASN A 267 7.33 -24.71 32.67
N TYR A 268 7.32 -23.79 33.63
CA TYR A 268 7.25 -22.35 33.36
C TYR A 268 8.37 -21.85 32.43
N PHE A 269 9.56 -22.45 32.52
CA PHE A 269 10.73 -22.02 31.76
C PHE A 269 10.66 -22.34 30.26
N GLU A 270 9.82 -23.29 29.84
CA GLU A 270 9.69 -23.70 28.43
C GLU A 270 9.37 -22.51 27.53
N TRP A 271 8.41 -21.67 27.94
CA TRP A 271 7.88 -20.55 27.13
C TRP A 271 8.30 -19.17 27.66
N LEU A 272 9.25 -19.11 28.60
CA LEU A 272 9.62 -17.86 29.29
C LEU A 272 10.18 -16.82 28.32
N ASP A 273 11.10 -17.24 27.44
CA ASP A 273 11.81 -16.38 26.49
C ASP A 273 11.20 -16.41 25.08
N ALA A 274 10.00 -17.00 24.94
CA ALA A 274 9.24 -16.96 23.69
C ALA A 274 8.74 -15.54 23.38
N GLY A 275 8.49 -15.29 22.10
CA GLY A 275 7.65 -14.19 21.67
C GLY A 275 6.23 -14.38 22.17
N LYS A 276 5.60 -13.31 22.67
CA LYS A 276 4.31 -13.38 23.37
C LYS A 276 3.34 -12.39 22.77
N TYR A 277 2.18 -12.90 22.36
CA TYR A 277 1.05 -12.14 21.87
C TYR A 277 -0.15 -12.36 22.76
N TYR A 278 -0.80 -11.27 23.15
CA TYR A 278 -2.04 -11.31 23.94
C TYR A 278 -3.12 -10.56 23.18
N VAL A 279 -4.24 -11.23 22.92
CA VAL A 279 -5.33 -10.68 22.11
C VAL A 279 -5.86 -9.36 22.69
N SER A 280 -5.91 -9.25 24.01
CA SER A 280 -6.33 -8.03 24.72
C SER A 280 -5.48 -6.79 24.40
N LYS A 281 -4.23 -6.96 23.97
CA LYS A 281 -3.34 -5.85 23.58
C LYS A 281 -3.55 -5.38 22.14
N ASP A 282 -4.11 -6.23 21.29
CA ASP A 282 -4.32 -5.97 19.85
C ASP A 282 -5.75 -5.48 19.54
N MET A 283 -6.65 -5.52 20.53
CA MET A 283 -8.02 -5.04 20.38
C MET A 283 -8.17 -3.59 20.86
N ASP A 284 -8.97 -2.84 20.10
CA ASP A 284 -9.42 -1.50 20.48
C ASP A 284 -10.19 -1.52 21.80
N THR A 285 -10.18 -0.40 22.53
CA THR A 285 -10.77 -0.26 23.87
C THR A 285 -12.24 -0.71 23.94
N MET A 286 -13.00 -0.57 22.85
CA MET A 286 -14.40 -1.01 22.76
C MET A 286 -14.56 -2.52 22.60
N HIS A 287 -13.60 -3.22 21.97
CA HIS A 287 -13.68 -4.65 21.68
C HIS A 287 -13.02 -5.54 22.74
N ARG A 288 -12.24 -4.96 23.67
CA ARG A 288 -11.63 -5.67 24.82
C ARG A 288 -12.61 -6.33 25.78
N THR A 289 -13.90 -6.01 25.68
CA THR A 289 -14.98 -6.57 26.52
C THR A 289 -15.52 -7.90 26.00
N SER A 290 -15.23 -8.26 24.75
CA SER A 290 -15.61 -9.55 24.18
C SER A 290 -14.57 -10.62 24.50
N VAL A 291 -14.97 -11.69 25.18
CA VAL A 291 -14.10 -12.84 25.43
C VAL A 291 -13.86 -13.55 24.09
N GLN A 292 -12.59 -13.69 23.72
CA GLN A 292 -12.17 -14.34 22.47
C GLN A 292 -11.82 -15.81 22.73
N PRO A 293 -12.05 -16.73 21.78
CA PRO A 293 -11.79 -18.15 22.01
C PRO A 293 -10.29 -18.46 22.17
N ILE A 294 -9.41 -17.74 21.47
CA ILE A 294 -7.97 -17.75 21.70
C ILE A 294 -7.59 -16.51 22.49
N GLN A 295 -6.79 -16.69 23.54
CA GLN A 295 -6.39 -15.64 24.49
C GLN A 295 -4.97 -15.15 24.24
N SER A 296 -4.05 -16.08 23.93
CA SER A 296 -2.66 -15.74 23.66
C SER A 296 -2.00 -16.73 22.73
N VAL A 297 -1.00 -16.23 22.01
CA VAL A 297 -0.11 -17.02 21.16
C VAL A 297 1.32 -16.79 21.64
N PHE A 298 2.06 -17.89 21.77
CA PHE A 298 3.49 -17.86 22.02
C PHE A 298 4.20 -18.49 20.83
N PHE A 299 5.31 -17.92 20.42
CA PHE A 299 6.13 -18.48 19.35
C PHE A 299 7.60 -18.30 19.66
N GLY A 300 8.43 -19.19 19.13
CA GLY A 300 9.88 -19.13 19.24
C GLY A 300 10.47 -20.37 18.61
N PHE A 301 11.75 -20.61 18.80
CA PHE A 301 12.45 -21.63 18.02
C PHE A 301 13.65 -22.18 18.78
N ASP A 302 14.07 -23.37 18.39
CA ASP A 302 15.46 -23.84 18.59
C ASP A 302 16.26 -23.60 17.30
N ILE A 303 17.38 -24.31 17.10
CA ILE A 303 18.20 -24.16 15.89
C ILE A 303 17.55 -24.74 14.63
N ASP A 304 16.69 -25.75 14.77
CA ASP A 304 16.13 -26.54 13.67
C ASP A 304 14.61 -26.40 13.53
N ASN A 305 13.91 -25.97 14.58
CA ASN A 305 12.46 -26.03 14.69
C ASN A 305 11.83 -24.71 15.14
N LEU A 306 10.69 -24.39 14.53
CA LEU A 306 9.72 -23.41 15.01
C LEU A 306 8.76 -24.07 16.00
N PHE A 307 8.51 -23.41 17.12
CA PHE A 307 7.51 -23.77 18.12
C PHE A 307 6.41 -22.72 18.21
N ILE A 308 5.16 -23.17 18.27
CA ILE A 308 3.98 -22.33 18.45
C ILE A 308 3.12 -22.92 19.54
N ARG A 309 2.68 -22.07 20.47
CA ARG A 309 1.70 -22.42 21.50
C ARG A 309 0.50 -21.50 21.45
N ILE A 310 -0.67 -22.09 21.65
CA ILE A 310 -1.95 -21.40 21.67
C ILE A 310 -2.69 -21.72 22.95
N ASP A 311 -3.09 -20.65 23.65
CA ASP A 311 -3.88 -20.72 24.86
C ASP A 311 -5.32 -20.32 24.54
N PHE A 312 -6.26 -21.20 24.89
CA PHE A 312 -7.69 -21.01 24.67
C PHE A 312 -8.38 -20.52 25.94
N ASP A 313 -9.47 -19.80 25.75
CA ASP A 313 -10.44 -19.58 26.82
C ASP A 313 -11.15 -20.91 27.16
N LYS A 314 -11.19 -21.26 28.44
CA LYS A 314 -11.70 -22.56 28.89
C LYS A 314 -13.19 -22.73 28.65
N ASP A 315 -13.95 -21.66 28.76
CA ASP A 315 -15.40 -21.71 28.66
C ASP A 315 -15.83 -21.75 27.18
N LEU A 316 -15.10 -21.06 26.33
CA LEU A 316 -15.36 -21.02 24.89
C LEU A 316 -14.80 -22.23 24.12
N LEU A 317 -13.70 -22.84 24.57
CA LEU A 317 -13.03 -23.94 23.84
C LEU A 317 -13.99 -25.09 23.49
N SER A 318 -14.90 -25.43 24.40
CA SER A 318 -15.89 -26.50 24.21
C SER A 318 -16.70 -26.34 22.92
N GLN A 319 -16.98 -25.11 22.49
CA GLN A 319 -17.78 -24.79 21.30
C GLN A 319 -17.05 -25.05 19.98
N TYR A 320 -15.73 -25.26 20.04
CA TYR A 320 -14.84 -25.47 18.90
C TYR A 320 -14.23 -26.88 18.88
N MET A 321 -14.54 -27.74 19.85
CA MET A 321 -13.94 -29.08 19.92
C MET A 321 -14.25 -29.94 18.68
N GLU A 322 -15.51 -29.99 18.22
CA GLU A 322 -15.90 -30.91 17.13
C GLU A 322 -15.48 -30.44 15.74
N LYS A 323 -15.44 -29.13 15.51
CA LYS A 323 -15.31 -28.52 14.17
C LYS A 323 -14.27 -27.41 14.07
N GLY A 324 -13.67 -27.05 15.19
CA GLY A 324 -12.59 -26.07 15.25
C GLY A 324 -11.29 -26.68 14.79
N LYS A 325 -10.57 -25.93 13.98
CA LYS A 325 -9.22 -26.24 13.51
C LYS A 325 -8.40 -24.96 13.49
N LEU A 326 -7.08 -25.12 13.52
CA LEU A 326 -6.16 -24.01 13.29
C LEU A 326 -5.63 -24.04 11.87
N VAL A 327 -5.45 -22.85 11.31
CA VAL A 327 -4.71 -22.64 10.07
C VAL A 327 -3.57 -21.69 10.36
N ILE A 328 -2.33 -22.15 10.17
CA ILE A 328 -1.14 -21.30 10.24
C ILE A 328 -0.77 -20.98 8.80
N THR A 329 -0.83 -19.70 8.44
CA THR A 329 -0.49 -19.23 7.09
C THR A 329 0.83 -18.47 7.13
N PHE A 330 1.84 -19.02 6.47
CA PHE A 330 3.08 -18.31 6.14
C PHE A 330 2.89 -17.56 4.83
N ILE A 331 3.43 -16.36 4.80
CA ILE A 331 3.33 -15.43 3.67
C ILE A 331 4.72 -15.19 3.08
N GLN A 332 5.73 -15.10 3.94
CA GLN A 332 7.14 -15.01 3.57
C GLN A 332 7.93 -16.15 4.22
N PRO A 333 8.94 -16.70 3.54
CA PRO A 333 9.39 -16.38 2.17
C PRO A 333 8.48 -16.89 1.05
N GLN A 334 7.55 -17.80 1.36
CA GLN A 334 6.60 -18.37 0.40
C GLN A 334 5.23 -18.58 1.05
N GLU A 335 4.18 -18.58 0.22
CA GLU A 335 2.83 -18.83 0.69
C GLU A 335 2.64 -20.32 1.03
N LEU A 336 2.46 -20.63 2.32
CA LEU A 336 2.30 -21.98 2.82
C LEU A 336 1.28 -22.02 3.94
N GLN A 337 0.37 -22.98 3.91
CA GLN A 337 -0.64 -23.17 4.96
C GLN A 337 -0.49 -24.51 5.65
N ILE A 338 -0.50 -24.50 6.98
CA ILE A 338 -0.63 -25.69 7.81
C ILE A 338 -2.04 -25.71 8.39
N HIS A 339 -2.82 -26.72 8.02
CA HIS A 339 -4.17 -26.97 8.53
C HIS A 339 -4.12 -28.08 9.57
N THR A 340 -4.68 -27.88 10.75
CA THR A 340 -4.91 -28.99 11.69
C THR A 340 -6.20 -29.74 11.32
N SER A 341 -6.32 -30.99 11.76
CA SER A 341 -7.61 -31.66 11.86
C SER A 341 -8.51 -30.97 12.89
N ALA A 342 -9.76 -31.43 13.01
CA ALA A 342 -10.64 -30.92 14.06
C ALA A 342 -10.07 -31.27 15.44
N PHE A 343 -10.30 -30.40 16.43
CA PHE A 343 -9.74 -30.57 17.78
C PHE A 343 -10.16 -31.87 18.49
N ALA A 344 -11.28 -32.45 18.11
CA ALA A 344 -11.78 -33.74 18.59
C ALA A 344 -11.07 -34.95 17.95
N ASP A 345 -10.43 -34.79 16.80
CA ASP A 345 -9.75 -35.89 16.09
C ASP A 345 -8.47 -36.29 16.82
N LYS A 346 -8.44 -37.50 17.39
CA LYS A 346 -7.27 -38.03 18.10
C LYS A 346 -6.67 -39.25 17.37
N PRO A 347 -5.36 -39.25 17.05
CA PRO A 347 -4.41 -38.14 17.21
C PRO A 347 -4.72 -37.01 16.24
N LEU A 348 -4.40 -35.77 16.64
CA LEU A 348 -4.48 -34.62 15.74
C LEU A 348 -3.57 -34.86 14.53
N LYS A 349 -4.09 -34.54 13.36
CA LYS A 349 -3.37 -34.60 12.09
C LYS A 349 -3.19 -33.19 11.56
N PHE A 350 -2.31 -33.05 10.58
CA PHE A 350 -2.16 -31.80 9.85
C PHE A 350 -2.04 -32.08 8.35
N THR A 351 -2.33 -31.04 7.58
CA THR A 351 -2.24 -31.04 6.14
C THR A 351 -1.58 -29.74 5.72
N ILE A 352 -0.59 -29.84 4.84
CA ILE A 352 0.10 -28.69 4.29
C ILE A 352 -0.46 -28.41 2.91
N LYS A 353 -0.76 -27.14 2.65
CA LYS A 353 -1.20 -26.66 1.35
C LYS A 353 -0.29 -25.51 0.92
N ASN A 354 0.39 -25.69 -0.20
CA ASN A 354 1.02 -24.61 -0.98
C ASN A 354 0.24 -24.47 -2.30
N LYS A 355 0.57 -23.47 -3.12
CA LYS A 355 0.12 -23.30 -4.51
C LYS A 355 0.41 -24.56 -5.35
N ASP A 356 1.55 -25.23 -5.13
CA ASP A 356 2.02 -26.31 -6.01
C ASP A 356 1.70 -27.73 -5.50
N TYR A 357 1.52 -27.91 -4.19
CA TYR A 357 1.38 -29.24 -3.60
C TYR A 357 0.47 -29.26 -2.38
N LYS A 358 -0.17 -30.41 -2.20
CA LYS A 358 -0.84 -30.79 -0.95
C LYS A 358 -0.10 -31.99 -0.37
N TYR A 359 0.42 -31.85 0.84
CA TYR A 359 1.15 -32.91 1.54
C TYR A 359 0.42 -33.30 2.82
N GLU A 360 0.30 -34.61 3.05
CA GLU A 360 -0.24 -35.22 4.26
C GLU A 360 0.81 -36.22 4.81
N GLY A 361 1.42 -35.92 5.95
CA GLY A 361 2.45 -36.80 6.54
C GLY A 361 3.05 -36.22 7.82
N LYS A 362 3.56 -37.08 8.71
CA LYS A 362 4.02 -36.72 10.07
C LYS A 362 5.50 -36.30 10.14
N ASP A 363 6.24 -36.31 9.04
CA ASP A 363 7.69 -36.50 9.08
C ASP A 363 8.50 -35.27 9.56
N PHE A 364 7.89 -34.08 9.63
CA PHE A 364 8.57 -32.86 10.08
C PHE A 364 7.72 -31.93 10.97
N TYR A 365 6.62 -32.44 11.54
CA TYR A 365 5.86 -31.71 12.57
C TYR A 365 5.46 -32.61 13.73
N SER A 366 5.21 -31.97 14.85
CA SER A 366 4.58 -32.59 16.01
C SER A 366 3.56 -31.64 16.62
N ILE A 367 2.42 -32.20 17.05
CA ILE A 367 1.35 -31.44 17.69
C ILE A 367 0.91 -32.18 18.95
N SER A 368 0.69 -31.43 20.02
CA SER A 368 0.03 -31.93 21.22
C SER A 368 -1.08 -30.99 21.64
N PHE A 369 -2.16 -31.57 22.14
CA PHE A 369 -3.32 -30.82 22.60
C PHE A 369 -3.87 -31.40 23.90
N GLY A 370 -3.73 -30.61 24.97
CA GLY A 370 -4.22 -30.91 26.29
C GLY A 370 -5.00 -29.72 26.85
N LYS A 371 -4.37 -28.94 27.74
CA LYS A 371 -4.91 -27.65 28.22
C LYS A 371 -4.56 -26.49 27.28
N ILE A 372 -3.46 -26.65 26.56
CA ILE A 372 -2.96 -25.74 25.54
C ILE A 372 -2.72 -26.57 24.27
N MET A 373 -2.60 -25.89 23.14
CA MET A 373 -2.13 -26.51 21.92
C MET A 373 -0.68 -26.11 21.67
N GLU A 374 0.16 -27.09 21.40
CA GLU A 374 1.58 -26.89 21.08
C GLU A 374 1.89 -27.55 19.75
N LEU A 375 2.61 -26.82 18.90
CA LEU A 375 3.04 -27.23 17.58
C LEU A 375 4.55 -27.04 17.46
N SER A 376 5.19 -27.99 16.80
CA SER A 376 6.56 -27.88 16.33
C SER A 376 6.63 -28.18 14.84
N CYS A 377 7.46 -27.43 14.13
CA CYS A 377 7.75 -27.61 12.73
C CYS A 377 9.25 -27.47 12.47
N ALA A 378 9.86 -28.42 11.77
CA ALA A 378 11.25 -28.27 11.33
C ALA A 378 11.35 -27.23 10.20
N PHE A 379 12.30 -26.30 10.30
CA PHE A 379 12.56 -25.28 9.27
C PHE A 379 12.88 -25.91 7.91
N ALA A 380 13.65 -26.99 7.90
CA ALA A 380 14.00 -27.71 6.68
C ALA A 380 12.77 -28.24 5.93
N GLY A 381 11.71 -28.63 6.64
CA GLY A 381 10.46 -29.08 6.02
C GLY A 381 9.57 -27.95 5.49
N LEU A 382 9.82 -26.71 5.93
CA LEU A 382 9.20 -25.50 5.40
C LEU A 382 9.98 -24.88 4.23
N ASP A 383 11.13 -25.48 3.87
CA ASP A 383 12.15 -24.90 2.99
C ASP A 383 12.70 -23.56 3.52
N PHE A 384 12.74 -23.39 4.84
CA PHE A 384 13.26 -22.19 5.49
C PHE A 384 14.74 -22.39 5.84
N PHE A 385 15.58 -21.43 5.43
CA PHE A 385 17.01 -21.42 5.73
C PHE A 385 17.40 -20.24 6.62
N THR A 386 18.52 -20.40 7.35
CA THR A 386 19.04 -19.41 8.30
C THR A 386 19.12 -18.01 7.69
N GLY A 387 18.62 -17.02 8.43
CA GLY A 387 18.65 -15.61 8.04
C GLY A 387 17.48 -15.15 7.17
N ILE A 388 16.59 -16.05 6.71
CA ILE A 388 15.34 -15.62 6.08
C ILE A 388 14.41 -15.00 7.12
N ASP A 389 13.77 -13.90 6.73
CA ASP A 389 12.61 -13.36 7.43
C ASP A 389 11.34 -14.15 7.09
N VAL A 390 10.65 -14.59 8.14
CA VAL A 390 9.43 -15.38 8.08
C VAL A 390 8.30 -14.54 8.60
N GLU A 391 7.24 -14.45 7.81
CA GLU A 391 5.99 -13.77 8.19
C GLU A 391 4.84 -14.76 8.18
N PHE A 392 4.06 -14.78 9.27
CA PHE A 392 2.93 -15.69 9.39
C PHE A 392 1.81 -15.14 10.27
N PHE A 393 0.62 -15.71 10.12
CA PHE A 393 -0.51 -15.48 11.02
C PHE A 393 -1.23 -16.79 11.28
N ILE A 394 -2.07 -16.80 12.31
CA ILE A 394 -2.81 -17.98 12.73
C ILE A 394 -4.30 -17.65 12.76
N GLU A 395 -5.12 -18.57 12.28
CA GLU A 395 -6.57 -18.46 12.31
C GLU A 395 -7.19 -19.63 13.05
N LEU A 396 -8.21 -19.33 13.85
CA LEU A 396 -9.19 -20.32 14.30
C LEU A 396 -10.30 -20.38 13.25
N VAL A 397 -10.48 -21.54 12.64
CA VAL A 397 -11.52 -21.79 11.65
C VAL A 397 -12.52 -22.79 12.22
N LYS A 398 -13.81 -22.52 12.05
CA LYS A 398 -14.89 -23.45 12.37
C LYS A 398 -15.68 -23.71 11.09
N ASP A 399 -15.79 -24.98 10.72
CA ASP A 399 -16.30 -25.38 9.39
C ASP A 399 -15.46 -24.74 8.26
N THR A 400 -15.96 -23.66 7.65
CA THR A 400 -15.29 -22.86 6.60
C THR A 400 -15.09 -21.40 6.99
N GLU A 401 -15.59 -20.98 8.15
CA GLU A 401 -15.55 -19.58 8.57
C GLU A 401 -14.35 -19.32 9.48
N THR A 402 -13.63 -18.23 9.21
CA THR A 402 -12.58 -17.74 10.10
C THR A 402 -13.23 -17.03 11.28
N ILE A 403 -13.11 -17.63 12.45
CA ILE A 403 -13.70 -17.13 13.70
C ILE A 403 -12.79 -16.06 14.33
N GLN A 404 -11.48 -16.31 14.30
CA GLN A 404 -10.50 -15.41 14.89
C GLN A 404 -9.20 -15.48 14.12
N ARG A 405 -8.53 -14.33 13.94
CA ARG A 405 -7.19 -14.23 13.37
C ARG A 405 -6.23 -13.58 14.38
N MET A 406 -5.00 -14.08 14.43
CA MET A 406 -3.93 -13.58 15.28
C MET A 406 -2.61 -13.44 14.50
N PRO A 407 -1.95 -12.26 14.55
CA PRO A 407 -2.47 -10.98 15.06
C PRO A 407 -3.66 -10.48 14.23
N LEU A 408 -4.48 -9.61 14.80
CA LEU A 408 -5.72 -9.14 14.17
C LEU A 408 -5.43 -8.29 12.94
N ARG A 409 -4.52 -7.32 13.10
CA ARG A 409 -4.24 -6.34 12.04
C ARG A 409 -2.91 -6.60 11.34
N THR A 410 -2.00 -7.39 11.92
CA THR A 410 -0.63 -7.60 11.41
C THR A 410 -0.28 -9.08 11.29
N VAL A 411 1.00 -9.38 11.12
CA VAL A 411 1.58 -10.73 11.07
C VAL A 411 2.65 -10.89 12.15
N PHE A 412 2.85 -12.11 12.62
CA PHE A 412 4.06 -12.49 13.34
C PHE A 412 5.24 -12.46 12.38
N CYS A 413 6.39 -12.03 12.88
CA CYS A 413 7.60 -11.91 12.08
C CYS A 413 8.80 -12.32 12.94
N PHE A 414 9.71 -13.11 12.37
CA PHE A 414 11.01 -13.45 12.95
C PHE A 414 11.98 -13.87 11.84
N SER A 415 13.28 -13.81 12.11
CA SER A 415 14.29 -14.37 11.20
C SER A 415 14.68 -15.77 11.64
N VAL A 416 14.81 -16.72 10.71
CA VAL A 416 15.27 -18.09 11.00
C VAL A 416 16.65 -18.01 11.68
N PRO A 417 16.80 -18.57 12.90
CA PRO A 417 17.98 -18.31 13.72
C PRO A 417 19.24 -18.90 13.12
N SER A 418 20.37 -18.22 13.37
CA SER A 418 21.70 -18.78 13.23
C SER A 418 22.18 -19.34 14.57
N LYS A 419 23.29 -20.08 14.57
CA LYS A 419 23.94 -20.54 15.81
C LYS A 419 24.37 -19.40 16.74
N ASP A 420 24.52 -18.19 16.20
CA ASP A 420 24.91 -16.99 16.95
C ASP A 420 23.72 -16.17 17.46
N PHE A 421 22.47 -16.63 17.23
CA PHE A 421 21.25 -15.90 17.63
C PHE A 421 21.29 -15.41 19.08
N GLU A 422 21.59 -16.29 20.04
CA GLU A 422 21.67 -15.87 21.45
C GLU A 422 22.76 -14.80 21.65
N ARG A 423 23.93 -14.93 21.02
CA ARG A 423 25.00 -13.91 21.16
C ARG A 423 24.57 -12.55 20.61
N MET A 424 23.83 -12.53 19.50
CA MET A 424 23.29 -11.31 18.91
C MET A 424 22.29 -10.62 19.86
N MET A 425 21.42 -11.40 20.50
CA MET A 425 20.40 -10.86 21.43
C MET A 425 20.99 -10.34 22.75
N TRP A 426 22.20 -10.77 23.13
CA TRP A 426 22.89 -10.27 24.33
C TRP A 426 23.63 -8.93 24.12
N GLN A 427 23.83 -8.51 22.87
CA GLN A 427 24.52 -7.25 22.53
C GLN A 427 23.57 -6.05 22.37
N VAL A 428 22.26 -6.24 22.54
CA VAL A 428 21.21 -5.22 22.34
C VAL A 428 20.65 -4.71 23.65
#